data_AF-A0A0P9DQ64-F1
#
_entry.id   AF-A0A0P9DQ64-F1
#
_cell.length_a   1.000
_cell.length_b   1.000
_cell.length_c   1.000
_cell.angle_alpha   90.00
_cell.angle_beta   90.00
_cell.angle_gamma   90.00
#
_symmetry.space_group_name_H-M   'P 1'
#
loop_
_entity.id
_entity.type
_entity.pdbx_description
1 polymer ?
#
loop_
_entity_poly.entity_id
_entity_poly.type
_entity_poly.pdbx_seq_one_letter_code
_entity_poly.pdbx_strand_id
1 'polypeptide(L)'
;MVVGDLAIKTTEQAIEALAALEGKHFHLYPRSAHSNRLRWIKEKFPSLSKDVDELWGAYGTLGYEGINGERAKKVIDAMERILDAFGRETHIRFK
;
A
#
# COMPACT_ATOMS: atom_id res chain seq x y z
N MET A 1 3.58 16.84 -1.74
CA MET A 1 3.26 15.47 -1.27
C MET A 1 2.40 15.60 -0.03
N VAL A 2 1.16 15.12 -0.10
CA VAL A 2 0.23 15.10 1.04
C VAL A 2 0.35 13.75 1.75
N VAL A 3 -0.13 13.64 3.00
CA VAL A 3 -0.03 12.42 3.81
C VAL A 3 -0.53 11.17 3.07
N GLY A 4 -1.64 11.32 2.33
CA GLY A 4 -2.19 10.26 1.48
C GLY A 4 -1.20 9.72 0.44
N ASP A 5 -0.53 10.62 -0.28
CA ASP A 5 0.39 10.26 -1.36
C ASP A 5 1.62 9.53 -0.81
N LEU A 6 2.19 10.01 0.30
CA LEU A 6 3.31 9.32 0.95
C LEU A 6 2.91 7.91 1.40
N ALA A 7 1.75 7.77 2.05
CA ALA A 7 1.29 6.47 2.52
C ALA A 7 1.07 5.48 1.37
N ILE A 8 0.51 5.97 0.25
CA ILE A 8 0.43 5.17 -0.98
C ILE A 8 1.79 4.72 -1.45
N LYS A 9 2.73 5.65 -1.59
CA LYS A 9 4.05 5.32 -2.15
C LYS A 9 4.78 4.34 -1.26
N THR A 10 4.72 4.51 0.05
CA THR A 10 5.30 3.57 1.01
C THR A 10 4.72 2.17 0.82
N THR A 11 3.39 2.02 0.79
CA THR A 11 2.76 0.71 0.59
C THR A 11 3.08 0.12 -0.80
N GLU A 12 3.06 0.92 -1.87
CA GLU A 12 3.42 0.45 -3.22
C GLU A 12 4.86 -0.07 -3.29
N GLN A 13 5.82 0.63 -2.68
CA GLN A 13 7.22 0.21 -2.66
C GLN A 13 7.45 -1.01 -1.76
N ALA A 14 6.73 -1.12 -0.64
CA ALA A 14 6.77 -2.32 0.20
C ALA A 14 6.24 -3.56 -0.56
N ILE A 15 5.16 -3.41 -1.33
CA ILE A 15 4.64 -4.47 -2.21
C ILE A 15 5.68 -4.89 -3.25
N GLU A 16 6.33 -3.93 -3.92
CA GLU A 16 7.39 -4.22 -4.90
C GLU A 16 8.59 -4.91 -4.26
N ALA A 17 9.01 -4.49 -3.07
CA ALA A 17 10.12 -5.11 -2.35
C ALA A 17 9.83 -6.60 -2.05
N LEU A 18 8.59 -6.91 -1.64
CA LEU A 18 8.17 -8.29 -1.41
C LEU A 18 8.05 -9.09 -2.71
N ALA A 19 7.48 -8.49 -3.75
CA ALA A 19 7.35 -9.13 -5.06
C ALA A 19 8.72 -9.43 -5.70
N ALA A 20 9.71 -8.56 -5.46
CA ALA A 20 11.09 -8.74 -5.93
C ALA A 20 11.76 -9.97 -5.33
N LEU A 21 11.41 -10.38 -4.09
CA LEU A 21 11.88 -11.64 -3.50
C LEU A 21 11.42 -12.87 -4.31
N GLU A 22 10.33 -12.73 -5.08
CA GLU A 22 9.82 -13.75 -5.99
C GLU A 22 10.16 -13.47 -7.46
N GLY A 23 11.11 -12.59 -7.74
CA GLY A 23 11.53 -12.20 -9.09
C GLY A 23 10.47 -11.41 -9.89
N LYS A 24 9.49 -10.80 -9.21
CA LYS A 24 8.44 -9.98 -9.85
C LYS A 24 8.78 -8.49 -9.72
N HIS A 25 8.57 -7.75 -10.81
CA HIS A 25 8.77 -6.30 -10.87
C HIS A 25 7.64 -5.65 -11.68
N PHE A 26 6.71 -4.94 -11.03
CA PHE A 26 5.52 -4.43 -11.72
C PHE A 26 5.80 -3.14 -12.51
N HIS A 27 6.83 -2.39 -12.14
CA HIS A 27 7.26 -1.19 -12.85
C HIS A 27 7.73 -1.43 -14.30
N LEU A 28 7.95 -2.67 -14.72
CA LEU A 28 8.21 -3.01 -16.12
C LEU A 28 7.03 -2.65 -17.05
N TYR A 29 5.82 -2.54 -16.49
CA TYR A 29 4.61 -2.15 -17.22
C TYR A 29 3.89 -1.00 -16.50
N PRO A 30 4.36 0.27 -16.64
CA PRO A 30 3.89 1.39 -15.82
C PRO A 30 2.38 1.62 -15.84
N ARG A 31 1.73 1.37 -16.99
CA ARG A 31 0.28 1.55 -17.16
C ARG A 31 -0.56 0.55 -16.35
N SER A 32 -0.01 -0.61 -16.02
CA SER A 32 -0.69 -1.67 -15.26
C SER A 32 -0.04 -1.94 -13.89
N ALA A 33 1.03 -1.22 -13.53
CA ALA A 33 1.78 -1.47 -12.32
C ALA A 33 0.91 -1.37 -11.05
N HIS A 34 0.04 -0.36 -10.99
CA HIS A 34 -0.88 -0.18 -9.85
C HIS A 34 -1.86 -1.35 -9.69
N SER A 35 -2.58 -1.72 -10.76
CA SER A 35 -3.55 -2.82 -10.71
C SER A 35 -2.89 -4.18 -10.50
N ASN A 36 -1.68 -4.38 -11.03
CA ASN A 36 -0.91 -5.60 -10.81
C ASN A 36 -0.44 -5.74 -9.36
N ARG A 37 0.06 -4.67 -8.73
CA ARG A 37 0.41 -4.67 -7.29
C ARG A 37 -0.80 -5.00 -6.43
N LEU A 38 -1.94 -4.37 -6.73
CA LEU A 38 -3.20 -4.61 -6.02
C LEU A 38 -3.68 -6.06 -6.12
N ARG A 39 -3.69 -6.60 -7.34
CA ARG A 39 -4.10 -7.99 -7.56
C ARG A 39 -3.15 -8.93 -6.81
N TRP A 40 -1.84 -8.75 -6.99
CA TRP A 40 -0.84 -9.61 -6.38
C TRP A 40 -0.91 -9.59 -4.85
N ILE A 41 -1.03 -8.41 -4.23
CA ILE A 41 -1.06 -8.33 -2.76
C ILE A 41 -2.32 -8.96 -2.18
N LYS A 42 -3.48 -8.81 -2.83
CA LYS A 42 -4.73 -9.45 -2.39
C LYS A 42 -4.73 -10.96 -2.59
N GLU A 43 -4.07 -11.46 -3.62
CA GLU A 43 -3.88 -12.91 -3.83
C GLU A 43 -2.89 -13.50 -2.81
N LYS A 44 -1.79 -12.80 -2.55
CA LYS A 44 -0.73 -13.25 -1.63
C LYS A 44 -1.15 -13.14 -0.16
N PHE A 45 -1.87 -12.08 0.19
CA PHE A 45 -2.31 -11.75 1.55
C PHE A 45 -3.81 -11.43 1.57
N PRO A 46 -4.70 -12.43 1.41
CA PRO A 46 -6.14 -12.19 1.32
C PRO A 46 -6.72 -11.45 2.53
N SER A 47 -6.16 -11.67 3.72
CA SER A 47 -6.50 -11.00 4.98
C SER A 47 -6.38 -9.47 4.91
N LEU A 48 -5.46 -8.95 4.08
CA LEU A 48 -5.19 -7.52 3.94
C LEU A 48 -6.04 -6.83 2.89
N SER A 49 -6.90 -7.56 2.16
CA SER A 49 -7.68 -6.99 1.06
C SER A 49 -8.49 -5.76 1.49
N LYS A 50 -9.10 -5.83 2.69
CA LYS A 50 -9.90 -4.74 3.24
C LYS A 50 -9.04 -3.52 3.61
N ASP A 51 -7.88 -3.73 4.23
CA ASP A 51 -6.98 -2.63 4.61
C ASP A 51 -6.38 -1.94 3.38
N VAL A 52 -6.04 -2.71 2.34
CA VAL A 52 -5.56 -2.19 1.05
C VAL A 52 -6.65 -1.35 0.36
N ASP A 53 -7.90 -1.83 0.37
CA ASP A 53 -9.03 -1.08 -0.19
C ASP A 53 -9.33 0.21 0.61
N GLU A 54 -9.23 0.14 1.94
CA GLU A 54 -9.39 1.29 2.81
C GLU A 54 -8.32 2.36 2.53
N LEU A 55 -7.05 1.96 2.41
CA LEU A 55 -5.94 2.88 2.14
C LEU A 55 -6.14 3.62 0.80
N TRP A 56 -6.50 2.90 -0.26
CA TRP A 56 -6.71 3.50 -1.60
C TRP A 56 -7.99 4.31 -1.69
N GLY A 57 -9.08 3.85 -1.07
CA GLY A 57 -10.33 4.59 -0.98
C GLY A 57 -10.15 5.89 -0.21
N ALA A 58 -9.43 5.85 0.92
CA ALA A 58 -9.13 7.02 1.72
C ALA A 58 -8.22 8.01 0.97
N TYR A 59 -7.22 7.55 0.21
CA TYR A 59 -6.43 8.42 -0.68
C TYR A 59 -7.29 9.11 -1.74
N GLY A 60 -8.13 8.36 -2.46
CA GLY A 60 -9.03 8.92 -3.47
C GLY A 60 -10.01 9.95 -2.87
N THR A 61 -10.42 9.75 -1.62
CA THR A 61 -11.34 10.63 -0.88
C THR A 61 -10.64 11.83 -0.23
N LEU A 62 -9.38 11.68 0.20
CA LEU A 62 -8.57 12.77 0.76
C LEU A 62 -8.23 13.83 -0.28
N GLY A 63 -8.09 13.42 -1.54
CA GLY A 63 -7.74 14.30 -2.63
C GLY A 63 -6.33 14.90 -2.48
N TYR A 64 -5.85 15.50 -3.56
CA TYR A 64 -4.56 16.17 -3.65
C TYR A 64 -4.41 17.39 -2.72
N GLU A 65 -5.49 17.84 -2.06
CA GLU A 65 -5.50 19.05 -1.23
C GLU A 65 -5.10 18.80 0.24
N GLY A 66 -5.24 17.57 0.76
CA GLY A 66 -4.60 17.17 2.03
C GLY A 66 -5.10 17.85 3.30
N ILE A 67 -6.26 18.53 3.32
CA ILE A 67 -6.73 19.33 4.46
C ILE A 67 -7.79 18.60 5.32
N ASN A 68 -7.53 17.36 5.74
CA ASN A 68 -8.37 16.69 6.76
C ASN A 68 -7.54 15.73 7.61
N GLY A 69 -7.25 16.15 8.86
CA GLY A 69 -6.43 15.39 9.80
C GLY A 69 -6.99 14.02 10.18
N GLU A 70 -8.32 13.90 10.31
CA GLU A 70 -8.95 12.60 10.61
C GLU A 70 -8.78 11.61 9.48
N ARG A 71 -8.96 12.06 8.24
CA ARG A 71 -8.75 11.21 7.07
C ARG A 71 -7.28 10.85 6.91
N ALA A 72 -6.37 11.80 7.13
CA ALA A 72 -4.93 11.55 7.11
C ALA A 72 -4.53 10.48 8.12
N LYS A 73 -5.11 10.53 9.33
CA LYS A 73 -4.92 9.49 10.35
C LYS A 73 -5.42 8.12 9.86
N LYS A 74 -6.63 8.03 9.29
CA LYS A 74 -7.17 6.76 8.76
C LYS A 74 -6.25 6.14 7.70
N VAL A 75 -5.67 6.95 6.82
CA VAL A 75 -4.69 6.49 5.84
C VAL A 75 -3.45 5.93 6.53
N ILE A 76 -2.88 6.65 7.50
CA ILE A 76 -1.70 6.17 8.22
C ILE A 76 -2.01 4.89 8.98
N ASP A 77 -3.13 4.83 9.70
CA ASP A 77 -3.54 3.64 10.45
C ASP A 77 -3.70 2.43 9.50
N ALA A 78 -4.25 2.61 8.29
CA ALA A 78 -4.36 1.55 7.29
C ALA A 78 -2.98 1.13 6.74
N MET A 79 -2.10 2.08 6.44
CA MET A 79 -0.72 1.81 6.02
C MET A 79 0.03 1.00 7.07
N GLU A 80 -0.03 1.39 8.35
CA GLU A 80 0.64 0.70 9.46
C GLU A 80 0.15 -0.75 9.59
N ARG A 81 -1.17 -0.98 9.54
CA ARG A 81 -1.73 -2.34 9.58
C ARG A 81 -1.18 -3.24 8.47
N ILE A 82 -1.04 -2.69 7.26
CA ILE A 82 -0.48 -3.41 6.10
C ILE A 82 1.01 -3.71 6.31
N LEU A 83 1.81 -2.71 6.71
CA LEU A 83 3.25 -2.90 6.92
C LEU A 83 3.56 -3.85 8.08
N ASP A 84 2.79 -3.77 9.16
CA ASP A 84 2.90 -4.70 10.28
C ASP A 84 2.57 -6.12 9.85
N ALA A 85 1.55 -6.30 9.01
CA ALA A 85 1.23 -7.61 8.45
C ALA A 85 2.36 -8.14 7.56
N PHE A 86 2.95 -7.30 6.71
CA PHE A 86 4.13 -7.69 5.95
C PHE A 86 5.28 -8.10 6.87
N GLY A 87 5.50 -7.37 7.97
CA GLY A 87 6.53 -7.70 8.95
C GLY A 87 6.29 -9.01 9.70
N ARG A 88 5.03 -9.38 9.93
CA ARG A 88 4.66 -10.66 10.55
C ARG A 88 4.76 -11.84 9.60
N GLU A 89 4.33 -11.65 8.36
CA GLU A 89 4.20 -12.73 7.37
C GLU A 89 5.46 -12.93 6.52
N THR A 90 6.40 -11.98 6.60
CA THR A 90 7.66 -12.01 5.84
C THR A 90 8.83 -11.81 6.79
N HIS A 91 10.06 -11.92 6.29
CA HIS A 91 11.26 -11.63 7.09
C HIS A 91 11.75 -10.18 6.92
N ILE A 92 11.00 -9.34 6.18
CA ILE A 92 11.30 -7.92 6.00
C ILE A 92 10.69 -7.12 7.15
N ARG A 93 11.49 -6.26 7.79
CA ARG A 93 11.00 -5.35 8.83
C ARG A 93 10.97 -3.93 8.30
N PHE A 94 9.79 -3.33 8.27
CA PHE A 94 9.59 -1.91 8.03
C PHE A 94 9.63 -1.22 9.41
N LYS A 95 10.63 -0.35 9.64
CA LYS A 95 10.85 0.39 10.89
C LYS A 95 10.85 1.88 10.62
#